data_AF-A0A8X6W336-F1
#
_entry.id   AF-A0A8X6W336-F1
#
_cell.length_a   1.000
_cell.length_b   1.000
_cell.length_c   1.000
_cell.angle_alpha   90.00
_cell.angle_beta   90.00
_cell.angle_gamma   90.00
#
_symmetry.space_group_name_H-M   'P 1'
#
loop_
_entity.id
_entity.type
_entity.pdbx_description
1 polymer ?
#
loop_
_entity_poly.entity_id
_entity_poly.type
_entity_poly.pdbx_seq_one_letter_code
_entity_poly.pdbx_strand_id
1 'polypeptide(L)'
;MGVMDAVICFNEGAYARTEVLKALKINPGVNTCEGLRKIDYVRICEAEMAVQKASKEARTTKRQIKRKQNALEQSMQDEYSAGNC
;
A
#
# COMPACT_ATOMS: atom_id res chain seq x y z
N MET A 1 20.73 -20.08 -6.90
CA MET A 1 19.69 -19.03 -6.76
C MET A 1 20.41 -17.73 -6.49
N GLY A 2 20.41 -16.79 -7.44
CA GLY A 2 21.23 -15.57 -7.42
C GLY A 2 20.41 -14.32 -7.76
N VAL A 3 21.05 -13.29 -8.33
CA VAL A 3 20.41 -12.00 -8.69
C VAL A 3 19.12 -12.18 -9.52
N MET A 4 19.10 -13.12 -10.47
CA MET A 4 17.94 -13.39 -11.31
C MET A 4 16.71 -13.81 -10.50
N ASP A 5 16.90 -14.63 -9.46
CA ASP A 5 15.82 -15.04 -8.56
C ASP A 5 15.26 -13.84 -7.78
N ALA A 6 16.15 -12.99 -7.26
CA ALA A 6 15.77 -11.79 -6.53
C ALA A 6 14.97 -10.79 -7.40
N VAL A 7 15.43 -10.55 -8.63
CA VAL A 7 14.77 -9.62 -9.58
C VAL A 7 13.40 -10.15 -9.97
N ILE A 8 13.28 -11.43 -10.31
CA ILE A 8 12.02 -12.07 -10.70
C ILE A 8 11.02 -12.04 -9.52
N CYS A 9 11.47 -12.34 -8.31
CA CYS A 9 10.60 -12.33 -7.14
C CYS A 9 10.05 -10.94 -6.82
N PHE A 10 10.87 -9.91 -7.01
CA PHE A 10 10.44 -8.54 -6.76
C PHE A 10 9.41 -8.08 -7.80
N ASN A 11 9.62 -8.41 -9.07
CA ASN A 11 8.77 -7.94 -10.16
C ASN A 11 7.51 -8.80 -10.37
N GLU A 12 7.67 -10.13 -10.42
CA GLU A 12 6.60 -11.06 -10.80
C GLU A 12 6.06 -11.87 -9.62
N GLY A 13 6.79 -11.91 -8.50
CA GLY A 13 6.41 -12.67 -7.31
C GLY A 13 7.18 -13.96 -7.12
N ALA A 14 7.03 -14.52 -5.92
CA ALA A 14 7.68 -15.75 -5.51
C ALA A 14 7.25 -16.95 -6.35
N TYR A 15 6.04 -16.95 -6.92
CA TYR A 15 5.59 -18.02 -7.79
C TYR A 15 6.41 -18.14 -9.08
N ALA A 16 6.97 -17.03 -9.59
CA ALA A 16 7.81 -17.05 -10.78
C ALA A 16 9.14 -17.81 -10.58
N ARG A 17 9.53 -18.13 -9.32
CA ARG A 17 10.61 -19.10 -9.04
C ARG A 17 10.35 -20.47 -9.64
N THR A 18 9.08 -20.84 -9.82
CA THR A 18 8.73 -22.12 -10.46
C THR A 18 9.22 -22.20 -11.90
N GLU A 19 9.24 -21.07 -12.62
CA GLU A 19 9.77 -20.99 -13.99
C GLU A 19 11.30 -21.11 -14.00
N VAL A 20 11.99 -20.49 -13.04
CA VAL A 20 13.44 -20.65 -12.86
C VAL A 20 13.79 -22.12 -12.55
N LEU A 21 13.04 -22.78 -11.67
CA LEU A 21 13.24 -24.19 -11.36
C LEU A 21 13.04 -25.08 -12.60
N LYS A 22 11.97 -24.85 -13.36
CA LYS A 22 11.73 -25.57 -14.62
C LYS A 22 12.84 -25.35 -15.64
N ALA A 23 13.37 -24.13 -15.75
CA ALA A 23 14.50 -23.81 -16.62
C ALA A 23 15.77 -24.60 -16.23
N LEU A 24 15.97 -24.83 -14.93
CA LEU A 24 17.02 -25.69 -14.38
C LEU A 24 16.71 -27.19 -14.44
N LYS A 25 15.64 -27.59 -15.15
CA LYS A 25 15.16 -28.98 -15.24
C LYS A 25 14.73 -29.58 -13.91
N ILE A 26 14.38 -28.73 -12.93
CA ILE A 26 13.80 -29.12 -11.65
C ILE A 26 12.30 -28.86 -11.73
N ASN A 27 11.48 -29.92 -11.65
CA ASN A 27 10.03 -29.76 -11.60
C ASN A 27 9.59 -29.48 -10.16
N PRO A 28 9.07 -28.28 -9.85
CA PRO A 28 8.55 -27.99 -8.53
C PRO A 28 7.31 -28.85 -8.25
N GLY A 29 7.26 -29.45 -7.06
CA GLY A 29 6.10 -30.21 -6.60
C GLY A 29 4.92 -29.31 -6.24
N VAL A 30 3.74 -29.92 -6.09
CA VAL A 30 2.48 -29.21 -5.77
C VAL A 30 2.63 -28.34 -4.51
N ASN A 31 3.22 -28.88 -3.43
CA ASN A 31 3.43 -28.14 -2.19
C ASN A 31 4.30 -26.89 -2.37
N THR A 32 5.30 -26.96 -3.25
CA THR A 32 6.17 -25.82 -3.58
C THR A 32 5.37 -24.75 -4.32
N CYS A 33 4.59 -25.14 -5.32
CA CYS A 33 3.74 -24.23 -6.09
C CYS A 33 2.70 -23.53 -5.18
N GLU A 34 1.98 -24.29 -4.36
CA GLU A 34 0.99 -23.75 -3.43
C GLU A 34 1.62 -22.83 -2.38
N GLY A 35 2.78 -23.23 -1.82
CA GLY A 35 3.53 -22.41 -0.86
C GLY A 35 3.94 -21.05 -1.45
N LEU A 36 4.47 -21.04 -2.67
CA LEU A 36 4.87 -19.82 -3.36
C LEU A 36 3.67 -18.93 -3.70
N ARG A 37 2.54 -19.50 -4.15
CA ARG A 37 1.30 -18.73 -4.36
C ARG A 37 0.79 -18.10 -3.09
N LYS A 38 0.84 -18.82 -1.96
CA LYS A 38 0.39 -18.28 -0.67
C LYS A 38 1.26 -17.12 -0.21
N ILE A 39 2.57 -17.18 -0.44
CA ILE A 39 3.49 -16.06 -0.16
C ILE A 39 3.08 -14.83 -0.98
N ASP A 40 2.84 -15.01 -2.28
CA ASP A 40 2.41 -13.91 -3.15
C ASP A 40 1.06 -13.34 -2.75
N TYR A 41 0.11 -14.19 -2.37
CA TYR A 41 -1.20 -13.77 -1.88
C TYR A 41 -1.07 -12.89 -0.64
N VAL A 42 -0.31 -13.32 0.37
CA VAL A 42 -0.09 -12.53 1.59
C VAL A 42 0.53 -11.18 1.26
N ARG A 43 1.56 -11.17 0.41
CA ARG A 43 2.24 -9.94 -0.04
C ARG A 43 1.26 -8.95 -0.69
N ILE A 44 0.38 -9.43 -1.57
CA ILE A 44 -0.61 -8.59 -2.25
C ILE A 44 -1.61 -8.04 -1.24
N CYS A 45 -2.15 -8.89 -0.35
CA CYS A 45 -3.09 -8.44 0.68
C CYS A 45 -2.48 -7.37 1.60
N GLU A 46 -1.23 -7.54 2.03
CA GLU A 46 -0.52 -6.55 2.85
C GLU A 46 -0.34 -5.22 2.11
N ALA A 47 0.03 -5.26 0.83
CA ALA A 47 0.16 -4.07 0.00
C ALA A 47 -1.18 -3.34 -0.17
N GLU A 48 -2.27 -4.06 -0.43
CA GLU A 48 -3.62 -3.48 -0.53
C GLU A 48 -4.05 -2.83 0.80
N MET A 49 -3.82 -3.50 1.93
CA MET A 49 -4.13 -2.95 3.25
C MET A 49 -3.32 -1.67 3.52
N ALA A 50 -2.02 -1.65 3.16
CA ALA A 50 -1.17 -0.47 3.32
C ALA A 50 -1.68 0.71 2.47
N VAL A 51 -2.06 0.48 1.22
CA VAL A 51 -2.64 1.49 0.34
C VAL A 51 -3.94 2.05 0.89
N GLN A 52 -4.82 1.17 1.39
CA GLN A 52 -6.09 1.58 2.01
C GLN A 52 -5.85 2.45 3.26
N LYS A 53 -4.89 2.06 4.11
CA LYS A 53 -4.51 2.81 5.30
C LYS A 53 -3.95 4.18 4.94
N ALA A 54 -2.98 4.25 4.03
CA ALA A 54 -2.41 5.52 3.55
C ALA A 54 -3.48 6.43 2.94
N SER A 55 -4.40 5.87 2.15
CA SER A 55 -5.52 6.62 1.56
C SER A 55 -6.50 7.13 2.62
N LYS A 56 -6.76 6.35 3.68
CA LYS A 56 -7.59 6.78 4.81
C LYS A 56 -6.92 7.94 5.55
N GLU A 57 -5.64 7.79 5.88
CA GLU A 57 -4.84 8.81 6.58
C GLU A 57 -4.79 10.12 5.77
N ALA A 58 -4.48 10.05 4.48
CA ALA A 58 -4.48 11.22 3.61
C ALA A 58 -5.84 11.95 3.58
N ARG A 59 -6.94 11.20 3.52
CA ARG A 59 -8.31 11.76 3.57
C ARG A 59 -8.59 12.42 4.92
N THR A 60 -8.22 11.79 6.03
CA THR A 60 -8.44 12.36 7.37
C THR A 60 -7.62 13.63 7.58
N THR A 61 -6.36 13.64 7.13
CA THR A 61 -5.49 14.81 7.23
C THR A 61 -6.06 15.98 6.43
N LYS A 62 -6.50 15.75 5.18
CA LYS A 62 -7.17 16.78 4.37
C LYS A 62 -8.41 17.35 5.07
N ARG A 63 -9.24 16.50 5.67
CA ARG A 63 -10.43 16.94 6.41
C ARG A 63 -10.08 17.75 7.65
N GLN A 64 -9.05 17.36 8.39
CA GLN A 64 -8.60 18.10 9.58
C GLN A 64 -8.05 19.48 9.22
N ILE A 65 -7.26 19.58 8.15
CA ILE A 65 -6.76 20.87 7.64
C ILE A 65 -7.93 21.78 7.28
N LYS A 66 -8.91 21.28 6.51
CA LYS A 66 -10.10 22.07 6.14
C LYS A 66 -10.90 22.55 7.37
N ARG A 67 -11.08 21.69 8.37
CA ARG A 67 -11.77 22.07 9.62
C ARG A 67 -11.05 23.19 10.36
N LYS A 68 -9.71 23.13 10.42
CA LYS A 68 -8.90 24.19 11.05
C LYS A 68 -9.00 25.51 10.28
N GLN A 69 -8.98 25.47 8.95
CA GLN A 69 -9.15 26.66 8.11
C GLN A 69 -10.52 27.30 8.32
N ASN A 70 -11.60 26.52 8.25
CA ASN A 70 -12.95 27.04 8.48
C ASN A 70 -13.12 27.64 9.89
N ALA A 71 -12.54 27.01 10.91
CA ALA A 71 -12.61 27.54 12.28
C ALA A 71 -11.86 28.87 12.42
N LEU A 72 -10.71 29.01 11.74
CA LEU A 72 -9.96 30.27 11.70
C LEU A 72 -10.74 31.36 10.97
N GLU A 73 -11.29 31.06 9.79
CA GLU A 73 -12.12 31.98 9.01
C GLU A 73 -13.33 32.47 9.83
N GLN A 74 -14.01 31.55 10.53
CA GLN A 74 -15.15 31.89 11.38
C GLN A 74 -14.74 32.78 12.56
N SER A 75 -13.63 32.47 13.23
CA SER A 75 -13.13 33.32 14.32
C SER A 75 -12.78 34.75 13.86
N MET A 76 -12.19 34.89 12.68
CA MET A 76 -11.89 36.21 12.10
C MET A 76 -13.15 36.99 11.74
N GLN A 77 -14.18 36.30 11.25
CA GLN A 77 -15.45 36.91 10.87
C GLN A 77 -16.24 37.37 12.11
N ASP A 78 -16.24 36.57 13.18
CA ASP A 78 -16.86 36.93 14.46
C ASP A 78 -16.17 38.15 15.10
N GLU A 79 -14.83 38.22 15.04
CA GLU A 79 -14.05 39.36 15.54
C GLU A 79 -14.33 40.65 14.74
N TYR A 80 -14.43 40.56 13.42
CA TYR A 80 -14.76 41.71 12.56
C TYR A 80 -16.20 42.21 12.76
N SER A 81 -17.14 41.32 13.11
CA SER A 81 -18.53 41.67 13.39
C SER A 81 -18.74 42.36 14.74
N ALA A 82 -17.86 42.12 15.72
CA ALA A 82 -17.95 42.72 17.05
C ALA A 82 -17.48 44.19 17.09
N GLY A 83 -16.65 44.62 16.13
CA GLY A 83 -16.11 45.98 16.03
C GLY A 83 -17.02 47.03 15.35
N ASN A 84 -18.21 46.62 14.87
CA ASN A 84 -19.15 47.48 14.13
C ASN A 84 -20.32 48.01 14.98
N CYS A 85 -20.14 48.16 16.30
CA CYS A 85 -21.12 48.77 17.21
C CYS A 85 -20.75 50.20 17.63
#